data_AF-A0A925EB62-F1
#
_entry.id   AF-A0A925EB62-F1
#
_cell.length_a   1.000
_cell.length_b   1.000
_cell.length_c   1.000
_cell.angle_alpha   90.00
_cell.angle_beta   90.00
_cell.angle_gamma   90.00
#
_symmetry.space_group_name_H-M   'P 1'
#
loop_
_entity.id
_entity.type
_entity.pdbx_description
1 polymer ?
#
loop_
_entity_poly.entity_id
_entity_poly.type
_entity_poly.pdbx_seq_one_letter_code
_entity_poly.pdbx_strand_id
1 'polypeptide(L)'
;MRKLAIFLLTVLLISCKKDESEDFSHGDVWVEKTLRLDTIEFNSLLASSFNSMYFRSLQYMNGYNYQVKTDSILLRSFASSSLVFNPYYFNHNSSNQFTISNFFQRASLPAIVQFEKIK
;
A
#
# COMPACT_ATOMS: atom_id res chain seq x y z
N MET A 1 45.62 -18.20 2.53
CA MET A 1 44.67 -17.67 3.53
C MET A 1 44.25 -16.21 3.29
N ARG A 2 45.18 -15.29 2.97
CA ARG A 2 44.88 -13.86 2.73
C ARG A 2 43.88 -13.58 1.59
N LYS A 3 43.92 -14.37 0.50
CA LYS A 3 42.98 -14.25 -0.64
C LYS A 3 41.56 -14.73 -0.32
N LEU A 4 41.40 -15.65 0.64
CA LEU A 4 40.10 -16.19 1.04
C LEU A 4 39.31 -15.16 1.87
N ALA A 5 40.02 -14.42 2.73
CA ALA A 5 39.42 -13.36 3.56
C ALA A 5 38.87 -12.19 2.73
N ILE A 6 39.55 -11.84 1.63
CA ILE A 6 39.11 -10.77 0.72
C ILE A 6 37.83 -11.18 -0.02
N PHE A 7 37.74 -12.44 -0.45
CA PHE A 7 36.55 -12.97 -1.11
C PHE A 7 35.33 -13.01 -0.18
N LEU A 8 35.53 -13.40 1.08
CA LEU A 8 34.46 -13.41 2.09
C LEU A 8 33.94 -12.00 2.41
N LEU A 9 34.83 -11.00 2.41
CA LEU A 9 34.47 -9.60 2.63
C LEU A 9 33.67 -9.02 1.46
N THR A 10 33.98 -9.41 0.22
CA THR A 10 33.24 -8.94 -0.97
C THR A 10 31.82 -9.52 -1.07
N VAL A 11 31.59 -10.74 -0.57
CA VAL A 11 30.25 -11.37 -0.57
C VAL A 11 29.31 -10.69 0.44
N LEU A 12 29.85 -10.17 1.56
CA LEU A 12 29.06 -9.43 2.55
C LEU A 12 28.71 -8.00 2.10
N LEU A 13 29.42 -7.46 1.10
CA LEU A 13 29.16 -6.13 0.52
C LEU A 13 28.19 -6.15 -0.66
N ILE A 14 27.68 -7.32 -1.06
CA ILE A 14 26.44 -7.43 -1.85
C ILE A 14 25.29 -7.11 -0.89
N SER A 15 25.30 -5.87 -0.42
CA SER A 15 24.35 -5.26 0.46
C SER A 15 23.03 -5.21 -0.29
N CYS A 16 22.00 -5.77 0.34
CA CYS A 16 20.61 -5.61 -0.03
C CYS A 16 20.37 -4.20 -0.57
N LYS A 17 20.09 -4.08 -1.87
CA LYS A 17 19.44 -2.87 -2.37
C LYS A 17 18.12 -2.79 -1.61
N LYS A 18 18.01 -1.80 -0.73
CA LYS A 18 16.72 -1.40 -0.18
C LYS A 18 15.96 -0.88 -1.38
N ASP A 19 15.04 -1.69 -1.90
CA ASP A 19 14.08 -1.20 -2.88
C ASP A 19 13.35 -0.03 -2.20
N GLU A 20 13.59 1.16 -2.71
CA GLU A 20 12.77 2.31 -2.40
C GLU A 20 11.40 1.98 -2.99
N SER A 21 10.55 1.37 -2.16
CA SER A 21 9.13 1.27 -2.49
C SER A 21 8.66 2.70 -2.67
N GLU A 22 8.18 3.04 -3.86
CA GLU A 22 7.51 4.31 -4.13
C GLU A 22 6.42 4.48 -3.07
N ASP A 23 6.71 5.30 -2.07
CA ASP A 23 5.86 5.47 -0.90
C ASP A 23 4.71 6.40 -1.31
N PHE A 24 3.48 6.03 -0.97
CA PHE A 24 2.34 6.92 -1.23
C PHE A 24 2.60 8.24 -0.54
N SER A 25 2.60 9.33 -1.33
CA SER A 25 2.90 10.64 -0.78
C SER A 25 1.73 11.09 0.09
N HIS A 26 2.06 11.78 1.17
CA HIS A 26 1.05 12.31 2.07
C HIS A 26 0.12 13.27 1.32
N GLY A 27 -1.19 13.01 1.39
CA GLY A 27 -2.21 13.82 0.75
C GLY A 27 -2.54 13.38 -0.68
N ASP A 28 -1.96 12.26 -1.14
CA ASP A 28 -2.31 11.67 -2.42
C ASP A 28 -3.77 11.21 -2.41
N VAL A 29 -4.54 11.66 -3.39
CA VAL A 29 -5.93 11.26 -3.60
C VAL A 29 -6.06 10.45 -4.87
N TRP A 30 -6.70 9.30 -4.74
CA TRP A 30 -6.88 8.32 -5.79
C TRP A 30 -8.37 8.09 -6.02
N VAL A 31 -8.79 7.94 -7.27
CA VAL A 31 -10.18 7.67 -7.64
C VAL A 31 -10.28 6.38 -8.42
N GLU A 32 -11.31 5.60 -8.14
CA GLU A 32 -11.62 4.38 -8.87
C GLU A 32 -11.93 4.71 -10.34
N LYS A 33 -11.42 3.92 -11.28
CA LYS A 33 -11.41 4.31 -12.70
C LYS A 33 -12.70 3.95 -13.46
N THR A 34 -13.37 2.87 -13.10
CA THR A 34 -14.49 2.28 -13.88
C THR A 34 -15.78 3.06 -13.69
N LEU A 35 -16.17 3.29 -12.43
CA LEU A 35 -17.40 3.95 -12.03
C LEU A 35 -17.11 5.33 -11.41
N ARG A 36 -15.88 5.59 -10.93
CA ARG A 36 -15.45 6.84 -10.27
C ARG A 36 -16.28 7.22 -9.05
N LEU A 37 -16.83 6.21 -8.38
CA LEU A 37 -17.68 6.39 -7.20
C LEU A 37 -16.91 6.33 -5.88
N ASP A 38 -15.69 5.79 -5.94
CA ASP A 38 -14.88 5.48 -4.78
C ASP A 38 -13.56 6.24 -4.84
N THR A 39 -13.12 6.77 -3.70
CA THR A 39 -11.84 7.44 -3.53
C THR A 39 -11.05 6.85 -2.38
N ILE A 40 -9.73 6.90 -2.53
CA ILE A 40 -8.75 6.52 -1.51
C ILE A 40 -7.84 7.71 -1.27
N GLU A 41 -7.64 8.06 -0.01
CA GLU A 41 -6.72 9.12 0.40
C GLU A 41 -5.70 8.53 1.37
N PHE A 42 -4.41 8.69 1.05
CA PHE A 42 -3.32 8.26 1.91
C PHE A 42 -2.81 9.44 2.72
N ASN A 43 -2.85 9.28 4.04
CA ASN A 43 -2.41 10.28 4.99
C ASN A 43 -1.32 9.70 5.91
N SER A 44 -0.26 10.48 6.13
CA SER A 44 0.66 10.26 7.25
C SER A 44 0.40 11.38 8.25
N LEU A 45 -0.22 11.07 9.39
CA LEU A 45 -0.30 12.07 10.45
C LEU A 45 1.12 12.32 10.96
N LEU A 46 1.64 13.54 10.74
CA LEU A 46 2.98 14.02 11.10
C LEU A 46 3.39 13.77 12.57
N ALA A 47 2.44 13.40 13.44
CA ALA A 47 2.66 13.12 14.86
C ALA A 47 2.36 11.67 15.29
N SER A 48 2.02 10.77 14.36
CA SER A 48 1.65 9.39 14.66
C SER A 48 2.58 8.41 13.94
N SER A 49 3.05 7.37 14.64
CA SER A 49 3.79 6.25 14.04
C SER A 49 2.94 5.38 13.09
N PHE A 50 1.72 5.81 12.75
CA PHE A 50 0.77 5.05 11.97
C PHE A 50 0.42 5.77 10.67
N ASN A 51 0.58 5.07 9.56
CA ASN A 51 0.09 5.52 8.27
C ASN A 51 -1.42 5.24 8.19
N SER A 52 -2.20 6.21 7.72
CA SER A 52 -3.66 6.12 7.60
C SER A 52 -4.14 6.16 6.15
N MET A 53 -5.11 5.33 5.84
CA MET A 53 -5.76 5.26 4.54
C MET A 53 -7.25 5.46 4.77
N TYR A 54 -7.82 6.47 4.11
CA TYR A 54 -9.26 6.71 4.13
C TYR A 54 -9.85 6.24 2.82
N PHE A 55 -10.79 5.31 2.93
CA PHE A 55 -11.60 4.88 1.81
C PHE A 55 -12.97 5.56 1.90
N ARG A 56 -13.39 6.21 0.82
CA ARG A 56 -14.69 6.87 0.72
C ARG A 56 -15.42 6.34 -0.50
N SER A 57 -16.68 6.00 -0.30
CA SER A 57 -17.64 5.69 -1.35
C SER A 57 -18.94 6.44 -1.10
N LEU A 58 -19.90 6.36 -2.02
CA LEU A 58 -21.22 6.96 -1.84
C LEU A 58 -21.96 6.51 -0.57
N GLN A 59 -21.70 5.29 -0.08
CA GLN A 59 -22.50 4.69 1.00
C GLN A 59 -21.71 4.48 2.31
N TYR A 60 -20.38 4.54 2.27
CA TYR A 60 -19.54 4.21 3.41
C TYR A 60 -18.23 5.00 3.37
N MET A 61 -17.79 5.41 4.56
CA MET A 61 -16.48 5.98 4.81
C MET A 61 -15.78 5.10 5.84
N ASN A 62 -14.67 4.49 5.45
CA ASN A 62 -13.88 3.59 6.29
C ASN A 62 -12.46 4.10 6.42
N GLY A 63 -11.93 4.13 7.65
CA GLY A 63 -10.55 4.47 7.92
C GLY A 63 -9.74 3.23 8.30
N TYR A 64 -8.52 3.14 7.78
CA TYR A 64 -7.60 2.04 8.00
C TYR A 64 -6.24 2.55 8.42
N ASN A 65 -5.56 1.82 9.30
CA ASN A 65 -4.11 1.87 9.37
C ASN A 65 -3.58 1.04 8.21
N TYR A 66 -2.52 1.51 7.53
CA TYR A 66 -1.91 0.75 6.45
C TYR A 66 -0.41 0.54 6.63
N GLN A 67 0.10 -0.53 6.00
CA GLN A 67 1.52 -0.75 5.79
C GLN A 67 1.72 -1.24 4.35
N VAL A 68 2.63 -0.62 3.61
CA VAL A 68 2.98 -1.04 2.26
C VAL A 68 4.03 -2.14 2.33
N LYS A 69 3.84 -3.18 1.53
CA LYS A 69 4.81 -4.24 1.24
C LYS A 69 5.03 -4.29 -0.28
N THR A 70 5.99 -5.08 -0.72
CA THR A 70 6.37 -5.20 -2.13
C THR A 70 5.21 -5.60 -3.05
N ASP A 71 4.31 -6.47 -2.59
CA ASP A 71 3.22 -7.07 -3.38
C ASP A 71 1.82 -6.84 -2.79
N SER A 72 1.74 -6.13 -1.67
CA SER A 72 0.55 -6.05 -0.86
C SER A 72 0.48 -4.78 -0.02
N ILE A 73 -0.75 -4.37 0.27
CA ILE A 73 -1.04 -3.38 1.29
C ILE A 73 -1.72 -4.09 2.46
N LEU A 74 -1.14 -3.95 3.65
CA LEU A 74 -1.69 -4.50 4.87
C LEU A 74 -2.63 -3.46 5.47
N LEU A 75 -3.89 -3.80 5.72
CA LEU A 75 -4.87 -2.88 6.27
C LEU A 75 -5.45 -3.38 7.59
N ARG A 76 -5.64 -2.45 8.53
CA ARG A 76 -6.35 -2.67 9.78
C ARG A 76 -7.38 -1.57 9.99
N SER A 77 -8.66 -1.93 9.97
CA SER A 77 -9.76 -0.98 10.19
C SER A 77 -9.61 -0.27 11.55
N PHE A 78 -9.89 1.02 11.60
CA PHE A 78 -9.95 1.78 12.85
C PHE A 78 -11.06 1.29 13.78
N ALA A 79 -12.10 0.64 13.23
CA ALA A 79 -13.17 0.04 14.00
C ALA A 79 -12.82 -1.38 14.51
N SER A 80 -11.66 -1.94 14.13
CA SER A 80 -11.26 -3.26 14.59
C SER A 80 -10.71 -3.21 16.01
N SER A 81 -11.15 -4.12 16.87
CA SER A 81 -10.54 -4.39 18.17
C SER A 81 -9.29 -5.29 18.06
N SER A 82 -9.05 -5.88 16.90
CA SER A 82 -7.88 -6.71 16.63
C SER A 82 -6.67 -5.86 16.26
N LEU A 83 -5.49 -6.28 16.68
CA LEU A 83 -4.22 -5.69 16.25
C LEU A 83 -3.72 -6.23 14.90
N VAL A 84 -4.37 -7.26 14.36
CA VAL A 84 -3.99 -7.96 13.13
C VAL A 84 -4.29 -7.10 11.91
N PHE A 85 -3.31 -7.03 11.00
CA PHE A 85 -3.50 -6.46 9.67
C PHE A 85 -3.88 -7.56 8.67
N ASN A 86 -4.80 -7.26 7.77
CA ASN A 86 -5.18 -8.15 6.68
C ASN A 86 -4.46 -7.74 5.40
N PRO A 87 -3.86 -8.67 4.67
CA PRO A 87 -3.21 -8.37 3.40
C PRO A 87 -4.21 -8.21 2.27
N TYR A 88 -3.99 -7.22 1.42
CA TYR A 88 -4.70 -7.02 0.15
C TYR A 88 -3.66 -6.95 -0.96
N TYR A 89 -3.87 -7.70 -2.04
CA TYR A 89 -2.96 -7.65 -3.18
C TYR A 89 -2.99 -6.26 -3.78
N PHE A 90 -1.82 -5.66 -3.88
CA PHE A 90 -1.64 -4.28 -4.26
C PHE A 90 -0.53 -4.22 -5.28
N ASN A 91 -0.85 -3.73 -6.48
CA ASN A 91 0.12 -3.60 -7.55
C ASN A 91 0.17 -2.14 -8.02
N HIS A 92 1.33 -1.51 -7.82
CA HIS A 92 1.62 -0.17 -8.31
C HIS A 92 2.04 -0.28 -9.78
N ASN A 93 1.11 -0.03 -10.70
CA ASN A 93 1.37 -0.19 -12.13
C ASN A 93 2.21 0.97 -12.69
N SER A 94 2.09 2.16 -12.09
CA SER A 94 2.85 3.37 -12.42
C SER A 94 2.64 4.42 -11.32
N SER A 95 3.42 5.51 -11.32
CA SER A 95 3.31 6.62 -10.34
C SER A 95 1.91 7.21 -10.16
N ASN A 96 1.01 7.01 -11.14
CA ASN A 96 -0.34 7.56 -11.14
C ASN A 96 -1.43 6.50 -11.21
N GLN A 97 -1.10 5.21 -11.16
CA GLN A 97 -2.10 4.14 -11.21
C GLN A 97 -1.71 2.94 -10.36
N PHE A 98 -2.68 2.45 -9.60
CA PHE A 98 -2.54 1.17 -8.91
C PHE A 98 -3.79 0.31 -9.07
N THR A 99 -3.62 -0.97 -8.78
CA THR A 99 -4.75 -1.91 -8.64
C THR A 99 -4.73 -2.53 -7.27
N ILE A 100 -5.92 -2.71 -6.70
CA ILE A 100 -6.12 -3.43 -5.45
C ILE A 100 -7.11 -4.57 -5.69
N SER A 101 -6.78 -5.76 -5.20
CA SER A 101 -7.63 -6.95 -5.34
C SER A 101 -8.20 -7.37 -3.98
N ASN A 102 -9.38 -8.00 -4.00
CA ASN A 102 -10.07 -8.50 -2.82
C ASN A 102 -10.41 -7.41 -1.77
N PHE A 103 -10.33 -6.13 -2.15
CA PHE A 103 -10.61 -5.02 -1.24
C PHE A 103 -12.09 -4.93 -0.89
N PHE A 104 -12.93 -5.10 -1.91
CA PHE A 104 -14.37 -5.18 -1.74
C PHE A 104 -14.77 -6.63 -1.54
N GLN A 105 -15.21 -7.00 -0.34
CA GLN A 105 -15.92 -8.27 -0.12
C GLN A 105 -17.34 -8.24 -0.73
N ARG A 106 -17.49 -7.61 -1.91
CA ARG A 106 -18.74 -7.42 -2.63
C ARG A 106 -18.73 -8.32 -3.84
N ALA A 107 -19.67 -9.25 -3.90
CA ALA A 107 -19.80 -10.19 -5.02
C ALA A 107 -20.03 -9.51 -6.38
N SER A 108 -20.53 -8.28 -6.40
CA SER A 108 -20.87 -7.53 -7.61
C SER A 108 -19.75 -6.65 -8.18
N LEU A 109 -18.60 -6.56 -7.51
CA LEU A 109 -17.46 -5.78 -8.00
C LEU A 109 -16.42 -6.70 -8.65
N PRO A 110 -15.68 -6.21 -9.66
CA PRO A 110 -14.58 -6.97 -10.22
C PRO A 110 -13.57 -7.31 -9.12
N ALA A 111 -12.97 -8.50 -9.19
CA ALA A 111 -12.00 -8.98 -8.20
C ALA A 111 -10.77 -8.05 -8.06
N ILE A 112 -10.51 -7.25 -9.09
CA ILE A 112 -9.44 -6.26 -9.17
C ILE A 112 -10.08 -4.91 -9.49
N VAL A 113 -9.75 -3.89 -8.70
CA VAL A 113 -10.22 -2.52 -8.91
C VAL A 113 -9.01 -1.62 -9.16
N GLN A 114 -9.11 -0.80 -10.21
CA GLN A 114 -8.06 0.12 -10.62
C GLN A 114 -8.35 1.53 -10.11
N PHE A 115 -7.32 2.18 -9.57
CA PHE A 115 -7.35 3.56 -9.12
C PHE A 115 -6.35 4.40 -9.90
N GLU A 116 -6.69 5.66 -10.14
CA GLU A 116 -5.80 6.67 -10.72
C GLU A 116 -5.62 7.84 -9.76
N LYS A 117 -4.40 8.39 -9.72
CA LYS A 117 -4.05 9.55 -8.91
C LYS A 117 -4.68 10.80 -9.52
N ILE A 118 -5.35 11.60 -8.70
CA ILE A 118 -5.97 12.87 -9.11
C ILE A 118 -5.40 14.08 -8.36
N LYS A 119 -4.64 13.84 -7.29
CA LYS A 119 -3.99 14.87 -6.49
C LYS A 119 -2.78 14.26 -5.80
#